data_AF-D2HMH8-F1
#
_entry.id   AF-D2HMH8-F1
#
_cell.length_a   1.000
_cell.length_b   1.000
_cell.length_c   1.000
_cell.angle_alpha   90.00
_cell.angle_beta   90.00
_cell.angle_gamma   90.00
#
_symmetry.space_group_name_H-M   'P 1'
#
loop_
_entity.id
_entity.type
_entity.pdbx_description
1 polymer ?
#
loop_
_entity_poly.entity_id
_entity_poly.type
_entity_poly.pdbx_seq_one_letter_code
_entity_poly.pdbx_strand_id
1 'polypeptide(L)'
;PAMKGGKGAKGGVASEALKDPEVCTDPVRLTTHAMGVNIYKEGQDVVLKPDVEYPEWLFQMNVGPPKKLEELDPETREYWRLLRKHNIWRHNRLSKNQK
;
A
#
# COMPACT_ATOMS: atom_id res chain seq x y z
N PRO A 1 -48.08 -25.90 21.68
CA PRO A 1 -48.63 -26.05 20.31
C PRO A 1 -48.20 -24.85 19.43
N ALA A 2 -47.05 -24.88 18.77
CA ALA A 2 -46.74 -25.57 17.49
C ALA A 2 -47.40 -24.93 16.26
N MET A 3 -46.59 -24.18 15.48
CA MET A 3 -46.60 -24.12 13.99
C MET A 3 -45.30 -23.38 13.58
N LYS A 4 -44.17 -24.03 13.30
CA LYS A 4 -43.74 -24.84 12.14
C LYS A 4 -43.78 -24.10 10.79
N GLY A 5 -42.60 -23.65 10.36
CA GLY A 5 -42.06 -23.93 9.03
C GLY A 5 -42.25 -22.88 7.93
N GLY A 6 -41.13 -22.37 7.40
CA GLY A 6 -41.08 -21.63 6.14
C GLY A 6 -39.64 -21.46 5.64
N LYS A 7 -39.12 -22.48 4.95
CA LYS A 7 -37.84 -22.46 4.23
C LYS A 7 -37.79 -21.25 3.28
N GLY A 8 -36.85 -20.35 3.51
CA GLY A 8 -36.42 -19.33 2.55
C GLY A 8 -34.95 -19.55 2.19
N ALA A 9 -34.69 -20.56 1.37
CA ALA A 9 -33.40 -20.72 0.71
C ALA A 9 -33.20 -19.56 -0.26
N LYS A 10 -32.57 -18.48 0.18
CA LYS A 10 -31.91 -17.53 -0.71
C LYS A 10 -30.45 -17.92 -0.73
N GLY A 11 -30.04 -18.49 -1.86
CA GLY A 11 -28.69 -18.98 -2.10
C GLY A 11 -27.68 -17.93 -1.68
N GLY A 12 -26.92 -18.26 -0.62
CA GLY A 12 -25.65 -17.62 -0.39
C GLY A 12 -24.79 -17.97 -1.58
N VAL A 13 -24.62 -17.02 -2.49
CA VAL A 13 -23.44 -17.01 -3.35
C VAL A 13 -22.30 -17.18 -2.38
N ALA A 14 -21.60 -18.31 -2.47
CA ALA A 14 -20.43 -18.56 -1.68
C ALA A 14 -19.58 -17.30 -1.76
N SER A 15 -19.34 -16.66 -0.63
CA SER A 15 -18.20 -15.76 -0.52
C SER A 15 -16.99 -16.65 -0.74
N GLU A 16 -16.64 -16.92 -2.00
CA GLU A 16 -15.27 -17.22 -2.34
C GLU A 16 -14.51 -16.06 -1.72
N ALA A 17 -13.82 -16.34 -0.61
CA ALA A 17 -12.96 -15.37 0.03
C ALA A 17 -12.09 -14.81 -1.08
N LEU A 18 -12.11 -13.49 -1.26
CA LEU A 18 -11.27 -12.81 -2.24
C LEU A 18 -9.84 -13.25 -1.97
N LYS A 19 -9.34 -14.16 -2.82
CA LYS A 19 -7.96 -14.64 -2.77
C LYS A 19 -7.15 -13.74 -3.65
N ASP A 20 -6.03 -13.27 -3.13
CA ASP A 20 -5.05 -12.56 -3.93
C ASP A 20 -4.57 -13.48 -5.06
N PRO A 21 -4.25 -12.91 -6.24
CA PRO A 21 -3.73 -13.67 -7.36
C PRO A 21 -2.41 -14.36 -6.98
N GLU A 22 -2.18 -15.52 -7.55
CA GLU A 22 -0.95 -16.28 -7.32
C GLU A 22 0.27 -15.50 -7.84
N VAL A 23 1.30 -15.39 -6.99
CA VAL A 23 2.52 -14.63 -7.29
C VAL A 23 3.61 -15.59 -7.76
N CYS A 24 4.36 -15.20 -8.79
CA CYS A 24 5.50 -15.95 -9.28
C CYS A 24 6.64 -15.97 -8.24
N THR A 25 7.21 -17.15 -7.97
CA THR A 25 8.31 -17.36 -7.02
C THR A 25 9.66 -17.59 -7.70
N ASP A 26 9.72 -17.55 -9.04
CA ASP A 26 10.95 -17.79 -9.79
C ASP A 26 11.91 -16.59 -9.70
N PRO A 27 13.13 -16.77 -9.18
CA PRO A 27 14.05 -15.65 -8.94
C PRO A 27 14.51 -14.97 -10.23
N VAL A 28 14.68 -15.74 -11.31
CA VAL A 28 15.11 -15.22 -12.62
C VAL A 28 14.04 -14.33 -13.26
N ARG A 29 12.76 -14.68 -13.07
CA ARG A 29 11.65 -13.89 -13.63
C ARG A 29 11.45 -12.60 -12.85
N LEU A 30 11.59 -12.65 -11.52
CA LEU A 30 11.46 -11.49 -10.64
C LEU A 30 12.56 -10.43 -10.84
N THR A 31 13.75 -10.83 -11.28
CA THR A 31 14.86 -9.89 -11.53
C THR A 31 14.88 -9.34 -12.95
N THR A 32 14.22 -10.00 -13.90
CA THR A 32 14.22 -9.59 -15.32
C THR A 32 12.93 -8.87 -15.72
N HIS A 33 11.81 -9.19 -15.08
CA HIS A 33 10.50 -8.67 -15.41
C HIS A 33 9.79 -8.16 -14.16
N ALA A 34 9.04 -7.07 -14.31
CA ALA A 34 8.20 -6.52 -13.26
C ALA A 34 6.86 -7.27 -13.20
N MET A 35 6.85 -8.38 -12.46
CA MET A 35 5.64 -9.20 -12.25
C MET A 35 4.57 -8.39 -11.49
N GLY A 36 3.32 -8.44 -11.96
CA GLY A 36 2.19 -7.76 -11.33
C GLY A 36 1.95 -6.31 -11.78
N VAL A 37 2.77 -5.78 -12.69
CA VAL A 37 2.50 -4.48 -13.33
C VAL A 37 1.40 -4.58 -14.38
N ASN A 38 1.36 -5.68 -15.12
CA ASN A 38 0.28 -5.94 -16.08
C ASN A 38 -0.96 -6.51 -15.37
N ILE A 39 -2.07 -5.77 -15.41
CA ILE A 39 -3.35 -6.17 -14.82
C ILE A 39 -4.32 -6.82 -15.83
N TYR A 40 -3.97 -6.83 -17.11
CA TYR A 40 -4.80 -7.41 -18.17
C TYR A 40 -4.54 -8.91 -18.29
N LYS A 41 -5.60 -9.69 -18.56
CA LYS A 41 -5.51 -11.15 -18.76
C LYS A 41 -4.65 -11.53 -19.96
N GLU A 42 -4.72 -10.71 -21.00
CA GLU A 42 -3.96 -10.84 -22.23
C GLU A 42 -2.98 -9.68 -22.28
N GLY A 43 -1.70 -9.97 -22.10
CA GLY A 43 -0.63 -9.00 -22.10
C GLY A 43 0.65 -9.61 -21.58
N GLN A 44 1.78 -9.07 -22.03
CA GLN A 44 3.10 -9.50 -21.55
C GLN A 44 3.54 -8.64 -20.37
N ASP A 45 4.22 -9.26 -19.40
CA ASP A 45 4.85 -8.54 -18.30
C ASP A 45 5.97 -7.60 -18.80
N VAL A 46 6.10 -6.45 -18.15
CA VAL A 46 7.07 -5.42 -18.55
C VAL A 46 8.48 -5.87 -18.19
N VAL A 47 9.38 -5.87 -19.18
CA VAL A 47 10.81 -6.14 -18.99
C VAL A 47 11.46 -4.96 -18.28
N LEU A 48 12.30 -5.24 -17.29
CA LEU A 48 13.09 -4.20 -16.61
C LEU A 48 14.18 -3.68 -17.55
N LYS A 49 14.26 -2.34 -17.64
CA LYS A 49 15.23 -1.63 -18.47
C LYS A 49 16.56 -1.50 -17.72
N PRO A 50 17.67 -1.22 -18.42
CA PRO A 50 18.93 -0.87 -17.76
C PRO A 50 18.82 0.47 -17.02
N ASP A 51 19.63 0.64 -15.96
CA ASP A 51 19.60 1.81 -15.07
C ASP A 51 19.73 3.16 -15.80
N VAL A 52 20.45 3.19 -16.92
CA VAL A 52 20.68 4.38 -17.76
C VAL A 52 19.39 4.92 -18.40
N GLU A 53 18.38 4.07 -18.60
CA GLU A 53 17.09 4.50 -19.13
C GLU A 53 16.17 5.10 -18.06
N TYR A 54 16.46 4.85 -16.78
CA TYR A 54 15.69 5.41 -15.69
C TYR A 54 16.18 6.81 -15.33
N PRO A 55 15.28 7.74 -14.99
CA PRO A 55 15.66 9.10 -14.66
C PRO A 55 16.45 9.14 -13.35
N GLU A 56 17.44 10.03 -13.27
CA GLU A 56 18.39 10.10 -12.15
C GLU A 56 17.72 10.30 -10.78
N TRP A 57 16.64 11.07 -10.73
CA TRP A 57 15.91 11.34 -9.48
C TRP A 57 15.41 10.06 -8.79
N LEU A 58 15.21 8.97 -9.53
CA LEU A 58 14.77 7.68 -8.98
C LEU A 58 15.79 7.15 -7.95
N PHE A 59 17.08 7.27 -8.27
CA PHE A 59 18.18 6.79 -7.43
C PHE A 59 18.57 7.78 -6.33
N GLN A 60 18.06 9.01 -6.39
CA GLN A 60 18.27 10.04 -5.37
C GLN A 60 17.19 10.03 -4.28
N MET A 61 16.15 9.19 -4.42
CA MET A 61 15.07 9.09 -3.43
C MET A 61 15.53 8.40 -2.14
N ASN A 62 14.98 8.85 -1.01
CA ASN A 62 15.25 8.21 0.28
C ASN A 62 14.45 6.90 0.41
N VAL A 63 15.14 5.78 0.21
CA VAL A 63 14.61 4.41 0.44
C VAL A 63 14.78 3.94 1.89
N GLY A 64 15.43 4.75 2.74
CA GLY A 64 15.64 4.47 4.15
C GLY A 64 14.48 4.96 5.04
N PRO A 65 14.71 5.04 6.36
CA PRO A 65 13.73 5.60 7.27
C PRO A 65 13.42 7.07 6.92
N PRO A 66 12.20 7.54 7.22
CA PRO A 66 11.84 8.92 6.98
C PRO A 66 12.73 9.86 7.80
N LYS A 67 13.11 10.99 7.21
CA LYS A 67 13.92 12.03 7.86
C LYS A 67 13.23 12.55 9.12
N LYS A 68 14.00 12.81 10.15
CA LYS A 68 13.49 13.38 11.40
C LYS A 68 13.28 14.89 11.27
N LEU A 69 12.49 15.46 12.17
CA LEU A 69 12.24 16.90 12.19
C LEU A 69 13.52 17.72 12.39
N GLU A 70 14.47 17.22 13.17
CA GLU A 70 15.76 17.86 13.45
C GLU A 70 16.70 17.90 12.24
N GLU A 71 16.51 16.97 11.28
CA GLU A 71 17.32 16.85 10.07
C GLU A 71 16.76 17.67 8.90
N LEU A 72 15.53 18.16 9.04
CA LEU A 72 14.85 18.95 8.02
C LEU A 72 15.09 20.44 8.24
N ASP A 73 15.30 21.15 7.14
CA ASP A 73 15.49 22.59 7.15
C ASP A 73 14.15 23.31 7.42
N PRO A 74 14.07 24.21 8.42
CA PRO A 74 12.89 25.01 8.75
C PRO A 74 12.33 25.84 7.59
N GLU A 75 13.13 26.17 6.59
CA GLU A 75 12.67 26.94 5.42
C GLU A 75 11.93 26.07 4.38
N THR A 76 11.96 24.74 4.55
CA THR A 76 11.31 23.80 3.62
C THR A 76 9.87 23.47 4.02
N ARG A 77 9.02 23.23 3.01
CA ARG A 77 7.62 22.82 3.24
C ARG A 77 7.50 21.47 3.96
N GLU A 78 8.48 20.59 3.80
CA GLU A 78 8.49 19.25 4.39
C GLU A 78 8.59 19.31 5.91
N TYR A 79 9.45 20.20 6.43
CA TYR A 79 9.58 20.47 7.85
C TYR A 79 8.22 20.81 8.48
N TRP A 80 7.50 21.76 7.90
CA TRP A 80 6.19 22.20 8.41
C TRP A 80 5.10 21.13 8.31
N ARG A 81 5.15 20.26 7.29
CA ARG A 81 4.25 19.10 7.20
C ARG A 81 4.50 18.12 8.34
N LEU A 82 5.76 17.83 8.65
CA LEU A 82 6.12 16.92 9.74
C LEU A 82 5.79 17.52 11.11
N LEU A 83 6.06 18.81 11.32
CA LEU A 83 5.69 19.51 12.55
C LEU A 83 4.16 19.48 12.78
N ARG A 84 3.37 19.72 11.73
CA ARG A 84 1.91 19.62 11.80
C ARG A 84 1.47 18.21 12.19
N LYS A 85 2.07 17.17 11.61
CA LYS A 85 1.81 15.77 11.95
C LYS A 85 2.09 15.48 13.42
N HIS A 86 3.21 15.97 13.97
CA HIS A 86 3.51 15.85 15.40
C HIS A 86 2.49 16.56 16.30
N ASN A 87 2.05 17.76 15.91
CA ASN A 87 1.03 18.49 16.66
C ASN A 87 -0.32 17.77 16.68
N ILE A 88 -0.74 17.17 15.56
CA ILE A 88 -1.96 16.34 15.50
C ILE A 88 -1.83 15.14 16.44
N TRP A 89 -0.70 14.44 16.41
CA TRP A 89 -0.47 13.31 17.31
C TRP A 89 -0.49 13.70 18.78
N ARG A 90 0.13 14.84 19.12
CA ARG A 90 0.08 15.40 20.47
C ARG A 90 -1.35 15.71 20.88
N HIS A 91 -2.12 16.38 20.02
CA HIS A 91 -3.51 16.72 20.29
C HIS A 91 -4.35 15.46 20.52
N ASN A 92 -4.26 14.46 19.63
CA ASN A 92 -4.98 13.19 19.77
C ASN A 92 -4.63 12.46 21.07
N ARG A 93 -3.37 12.53 21.51
CA ARG A 93 -2.94 11.91 22.77
C ARG A 93 -3.54 12.64 23.99
N LEU A 94 -3.63 13.96 23.94
CA LEU A 94 -4.20 14.78 25.01
C LEU A 94 -5.73 14.68 25.07
N SER A 95 -6.41 14.65 23.92
CA SER A 95 -7.87 14.56 23.84
C SER A 95 -8.40 13.17 24.16
N LYS A 96 -7.59 12.11 24.07
CA LYS A 96 -7.99 10.73 24.37
C LYS A 96 -8.53 10.53 25.79
N ASN A 97 -8.08 11.32 26.76
CA ASN A 97 -8.45 11.19 28.18
C ASN A 97 -9.36 12.34 28.67
N GLN A 98 -9.79 13.22 27.78
CA GLN A 98 -10.77 14.26 28.10
C GLN A 98 -12.16 13.60 28.08
N LYS A 99 -12.77 13.45 29.26
CA LYS A 99 -14.16 13.04 29.45
C LYS A 99 -15.05 14.26 29.61
#